data_AF-A0A1V5B6M1-F1
#
_entry.id   AF-A0A1V5B6M1-F1
#
_cell.length_a   1.000
_cell.length_b   1.000
_cell.length_c   1.000
_cell.angle_alpha   90.00
_cell.angle_beta   90.00
_cell.angle_gamma   90.00
#
_symmetry.space_group_name_H-M   'P 1'
#
loop_
_entity.id
_entity.type
_entity.pdbx_description
1 polymer ?
#
loop_
_entity_poly.entity_id
_entity_poly.type
_entity_poly.pdbx_seq_one_letter_code
_entity_poly.pdbx_strand_id
1 'polypeptide(L)' 'MEKEFSKDSANHLLHHWIEHNESHSASFRDRAAQVAKVSEKAARDIEQAAVLMDQCTEMLKKAMKDL' A
#
# COMPACT_ATOMS: atom_id res chain seq x y z
N MET A 1 -29.33 6.86 9.30
CA MET A 1 -29.37 5.53 8.66
C MET A 1 -28.00 5.30 8.09
N GLU A 2 -27.14 4.56 8.79
CA GLU A 2 -25.88 4.10 8.21
C GLU A 2 -26.23 3.25 6.98
N LYS A 3 -25.63 3.54 5.82
CA LYS A 3 -25.83 2.70 4.64
C LYS A 3 -25.33 1.29 5.00
N GLU A 4 -26.16 0.28 4.77
CA GLU A 4 -25.73 -1.12 4.88
C GLU A 4 -24.46 -1.32 4.07
N PHE A 5 -23.43 -1.86 4.73
CA PHE A 5 -22.18 -2.18 4.09
C PHE A 5 -22.37 -3.41 3.21
N SER A 6 -22.42 -3.21 1.90
CA SER A 6 -22.62 -4.27 0.91
C SER A 6 -21.31 -4.88 0.41
N LYS A 7 -21.38 -6.04 -0.24
CA LYS A 7 -20.25 -6.65 -0.96
C LYS A 7 -19.63 -5.68 -1.98
N ASP A 8 -20.44 -4.93 -2.71
CA ASP A 8 -19.96 -3.90 -3.65
C ASP A 8 -19.22 -2.76 -2.94
N SER A 9 -19.71 -2.36 -1.76
CA SER A 9 -19.05 -1.33 -0.94
C SER A 9 -17.69 -1.82 -0.43
N ALA A 10 -17.60 -3.09 -0.02
CA ALA A 10 -16.35 -3.72 0.39
C ALA A 10 -15.36 -3.83 -0.77
N ASN A 11 -15.82 -4.27 -1.95
CA ASN A 11 -14.99 -4.37 -3.16
C ASN A 11 -14.42 -3.00 -3.57
N HIS A 12 -15.26 -1.95 -3.59
CA HIS A 12 -14.80 -0.61 -3.94
C HIS A 12 -13.75 -0.09 -2.94
N LEU A 13 -13.97 -0.31 -1.64
CA LEU A 13 -13.02 0.06 -0.59
C LEU A 13 -11.67 -0.64 -0.76
N LEU A 14 -11.67 -1.96 -0.95
CA LEU A 14 -10.44 -2.73 -1.12
C LEU A 14 -9.68 -2.33 -2.38
N HIS A 15 -10.38 -2.11 -3.50
CA HIS A 15 -9.76 -1.60 -4.72
C HIS A 15 -9.06 -0.26 -4.49
N HIS A 16 -9.72 0.68 -3.81
CA HIS A 16 -9.14 1.99 -3.52
C HIS A 16 -7.88 1.88 -2.64
N TRP A 17 -7.91 1.04 -1.60
CA TRP A 17 -6.74 0.83 -0.74
C TRP A 17 -5.58 0.13 -1.46
N ILE A 18 -5.87 -0.86 -2.31
CA ILE A 18 -4.85 -1.53 -3.13
C ILE A 18 -4.15 -0.52 -4.05
N GLU A 19 -4.93 0.28 -4.79
CA GLU A 19 -4.39 1.31 -5.68
C GLU A 19 -3.52 2.32 -4.93
N HIS A 20 -3.99 2.78 -3.76
CA HIS A 20 -3.26 3.74 -2.95
C HIS A 20 -1.95 3.17 -2.40
N ASN A 21 -1.97 1.92 -1.93
CA ASN A 21 -0.78 1.24 -1.43
C ASN A 21 0.27 1.00 -2.52
N GLU A 22 -0.16 0.60 -3.73
CA GLU A 22 0.74 0.42 -4.88
C GLU A 22 1.42 1.75 -5.26
N SER A 23 0.66 2.85 -5.26
CA SER A 23 1.19 4.20 -5.49
C SER A 23 2.20 4.63 -4.41
N HIS A 24 1.89 4.41 -3.13
CA HIS A 24 2.80 4.68 -2.02
C HIS A 24 4.08 3.86 -2.09
N SER A 25 3.95 2.55 -2.37
CA SER A 25 5.09 1.65 -2.46
C SER A 25 6.06 2.06 -3.58
N ALA A 26 5.54 2.48 -4.75
CA ALA A 26 6.37 3.03 -5.82
C ALA A 26 7.04 4.35 -5.41
N SER A 27 6.27 5.29 -4.86
CA SER A 27 6.78 6.59 -4.41
C SER A 27 7.87 6.46 -3.33
N PHE A 28 7.73 5.52 -2.39
CA PHE A 28 8.73 5.26 -1.36
C PHE A 28 10.06 4.83 -1.96
N ARG A 29 10.06 3.93 -2.96
CA ARG A 29 11.29 3.50 -3.64
C ARG A 29 11.96 4.66 -4.38
N ASP A 30 11.19 5.46 -5.10
CA ASP A 30 11.71 6.63 -5.82
C ASP A 30 12.33 7.66 -4.88
N ARG A 31 11.73 7.84 -3.69
CA ARG A 31 12.25 8.76 -2.66
C ARG A 31 13.42 8.17 -1.88
N ALA A 32 13.46 6.86 -1.64
CA ALA A 32 14.60 6.21 -1.00
C ALA A 32 15.89 6.46 -1.79
N ALA A 33 15.84 6.38 -3.13
CA ALA A 33 16.98 6.69 -3.99
C ALA A 33 17.47 8.14 -3.85
N GLN A 34 16.57 9.09 -3.59
CA GLN A 34 16.92 10.49 -3.34
C GLN A 34 17.49 10.68 -1.93
N VAL A 35 16.88 10.04 -0.93
CA VAL A 35 17.30 10.09 0.48
C VAL A 35 18.65 9.42 0.70
N ALA A 36 19.02 8.41 -0.10
CA ALA A 36 20.30 7.73 -0.02
C ALA A 36 21.49 8.68 -0.21
N LYS A 37 21.30 9.80 -0.92
CA LYS A 37 22.31 10.86 -1.09
C LYS A 37 22.61 11.64 0.20
N VAL A 38 21.71 11.56 1.17
CA VAL A 38 21.78 12.28 2.45
C VAL A 38 22.02 11.32 3.61
N SER A 39 21.31 10.18 3.63
CA SER A 39 21.43 9.16 4.66
C SER A 39 21.05 7.80 4.11
N GLU A 40 22.04 6.92 3.97
CA GLU A 40 21.80 5.54 3.55
C GLU A 40 20.90 4.78 4.54
N LYS A 41 21.03 5.04 5.84
CA LYS A 41 20.20 4.36 6.84
C LYS A 41 18.73 4.73 6.65
N ALA A 42 18.43 6.02 6.49
CA ALA A 42 17.06 6.46 6.26
C ALA A 42 16.50 5.92 4.93
N ALA A 43 17.32 5.85 3.89
CA ALA A 43 16.92 5.25 2.62
C ALA A 43 16.54 3.76 2.76
N ARG A 44 17.34 2.98 3.51
CA ARG A 44 17.03 1.57 3.81
C ARG A 44 15.73 1.41 4.59
N ASP A 45 15.49 2.26 5.58
CA ASP A 45 14.24 2.24 6.35
C ASP A 45 13.03 2.57 5.47
N ILE A 46 13.16 3.47 4.49
CA ILE A 46 12.11 3.79 3.50
C ILE A 46 11.88 2.63 2.53
N GLU A 47 12.93 1.98 2.04
CA GLU A 47 12.79 0.77 1.21
C GLU A 47 12.06 -0.34 1.96
N GLN A 48 12.39 -0.54 3.23
CA GLN A 48 11.70 -1.51 4.08
C GLN A 48 10.21 -1.17 4.26
N ALA A 49 9.87 0.12 4.37
CA ALA A 49 8.49 0.56 4.40
C ALA A 49 7.74 0.24 3.10
N ALA A 50 8.39 0.36 1.93
CA ALA A 50 7.81 -0.04 0.64
C ALA A 50 7.54 -1.55 0.59
N VAL A 51 8.47 -2.38 1.07
CA VAL A 51 8.29 -3.84 1.15
C VAL A 51 7.10 -4.21 2.04
N LEU A 52 6.96 -3.55 3.19
CA LEU A 52 5.81 -3.80 4.08
C LEU A 52 4.50 -3.35 3.43
N MET A 53 4.51 -2.26 2.67
CA MET A 53 3.34 -1.80 1.92
C MET A 53 2.89 -2.81 0.86
N ASP A 54 3.84 -3.45 0.16
CA ASP A 54 3.51 -4.54 -0.77
C ASP A 54 2.88 -5.73 -0.06
N GLN A 55 3.41 -6.12 1.11
CA GLN A 55 2.85 -7.21 1.90
C GLN A 55 1.41 -6.91 2.35
N CYS A 56 1.14 -5.68 2.80
CA CYS A 56 -0.21 -5.21 3.09
C CYS A 56 -1.10 -5.32 1.84
N THR A 57 -0.62 -4.88 0.69
CA THR A 57 -1.35 -4.94 -0.59
C THR A 57 -1.72 -6.37 -0.96
N GLU A 58 -0.79 -7.32 -0.81
CA GLU A 58 -1.07 -8.73 -1.10
C GLU A 58 -2.09 -9.34 -0.13
N MET A 59 -2.13 -8.91 1.13
CA MET A 59 -3.19 -9.31 2.06
C MET A 59 -4.56 -8.75 1.62
N LEU A 60 -4.62 -7.50 1.17
CA LEU A 60 -5.87 -6.90 0.65
C LEU A 60 -6.34 -7.60 -0.62
N LYS A 61 -5.44 -7.93 -1.55
CA LYS A 61 -5.75 -8.72 -2.75
C LYS A 61 -6.31 -10.10 -2.41
N LYS A 62 -5.81 -10.74 -1.35
CA LYS A 62 -6.37 -12.01 -0.84
C LYS A 62 -7.77 -11.81 -0.27
N ALA A 63 -7.98 -10.78 0.54
CA ALA A 63 -9.30 -10.45 1.08
C ALA A 63 -10.33 -10.19 -0.04
N MET A 64 -9.93 -9.47 -1.08
CA MET A 64 -10.79 -9.18 -2.24
C MET A 64 -11.20 -10.43 -3.04
N LYS A 65 -10.38 -11.49 -3.03
CA LYS A 65 -10.71 -12.77 -3.69
C LYS A 65 -11.77 -13.58 -2.93
N ASP A 66 -11.96 -13.31 -1.65
CA ASP A 66 -12.90 -14.01 -0.76
C ASP A 66 -14.21 -13.23 -0.56
N LEU A 67 -14.37 -12.09 -1.25
CA LEU A 67 -15.61 -11.32 -1.30
C LEU A 67 -16.58 -11.88 -2.33
#